data_AF-A0A0B4WWK3-F1
#
_entry.id   AF-A0A0B4WWK3-F1
#
_cell.length_a   1.000
_cell.length_b   1.000
_cell.length_c   1.000
_cell.angle_alpha   90.00
_cell.angle_beta   90.00
_cell.angle_gamma   90.00
#
_symmetry.space_group_name_H-M   'P 1'
#
loop_
_entity.id
_entity.type
_entity.pdbx_description
1 polymer ?
#
loop_
_entity_poly.entity_id
_entity_poly.type
_entity_poly.pdbx_seq_one_letter_code
_entity_poly.pdbx_strand_id
1 'polypeptide(L)' 'MASGTSSSVLQPRWKRVLGWSGPVPRPRHGHRAVAIKELMVVFGGGNEGIVDELHVYNT' A
#
# COMPACT_ATOMS: atom_id res chain seq x y z
N MET A 1 41.14 -11.83 -16.75
CA MET A 1 40.40 -11.16 -15.67
C MET A 1 38.98 -10.91 -16.18
N ALA A 2 38.01 -11.74 -15.79
CA ALA A 2 36.60 -11.53 -16.13
C ALA A 2 35.85 -11.22 -14.83
N SER A 3 35.47 -9.96 -14.64
CA SER A 3 34.62 -9.51 -13.54
C SER A 3 33.18 -9.94 -13.85
N GLY A 4 32.68 -10.94 -13.13
CA GLY A 4 31.29 -11.35 -13.20
C GLY A 4 30.41 -10.30 -12.54
N THR A 5 29.52 -9.68 -13.31
CA THR A 5 28.46 -8.81 -12.79
C THR A 5 27.44 -9.69 -12.06
N SER A 6 27.46 -9.66 -10.73
CA SER A 6 26.38 -10.25 -9.94
C SER A 6 25.11 -9.42 -10.16
N SER A 7 24.08 -10.02 -10.75
CA SER A 7 22.75 -9.44 -10.75
C SER A 7 22.29 -9.35 -9.30
N SER A 8 22.26 -8.13 -8.73
CA SER A 8 21.65 -7.92 -7.43
C SER A 8 20.15 -8.16 -7.59
N VAL A 9 19.68 -9.28 -7.05
CA VAL A 9 18.25 -9.55 -6.95
C VAL A 9 17.66 -8.42 -6.10
N LEU A 10 16.70 -7.67 -6.65
CA LEU A 10 16.00 -6.64 -5.91
C LEU A 10 15.26 -7.32 -4.75
N GLN A 11 15.80 -7.12 -3.54
CA GLN A 11 15.17 -7.63 -2.32
C GLN A 11 13.97 -6.74 -1.98
N PRO A 12 12.77 -7.31 -1.77
CA PRO A 12 11.64 -6.54 -1.31
C PRO A 12 11.96 -5.94 0.06
N ARG A 13 11.81 -4.62 0.18
CA ARG A 13 12.12 -3.89 1.40
C ARG A 13 10.90 -3.10 1.84
N TRP A 14 10.53 -3.28 3.11
CA TRP A 14 9.53 -2.45 3.74
C TRP A 14 9.98 -0.99 3.80
N LYS A 15 9.10 -0.09 3.38
CA LYS A 15 9.30 1.35 3.47
C LYS A 15 7.98 2.01 3.87
N ARG A 16 8.04 2.96 4.80
CA ARG A 16 6.92 3.83 5.12
C ARG A 16 6.69 4.82 3.97
N VAL A 17 5.45 4.93 3.51
CA VAL A 17 5.05 5.96 2.55
C VAL A 17 5.00 7.32 3.28
N LEU A 18 5.70 8.31 2.75
CA LEU A 18 5.78 9.68 3.28
C LEU A 18 5.20 10.64 2.24
N GLY A 19 4.70 11.81 2.66
CA GLY A 19 4.19 12.84 1.75
C GLY A 19 2.84 12.50 1.10
N TRP A 20 2.04 11.63 1.72
CA TRP A 20 0.68 11.37 1.29
C TRP A 20 -0.20 12.61 1.48
N SER A 21 -1.29 12.69 0.73
CA SER A 21 -2.30 13.76 0.82
C SER A 21 -3.71 13.18 0.74
N GLY A 22 -4.71 13.98 1.14
CA GLY A 22 -6.11 13.57 1.16
C GLY A 22 -6.60 13.09 2.52
N PRO A 23 -7.86 12.65 2.62
CA PRO A 23 -8.47 12.21 3.86
C PRO A 23 -7.78 10.97 4.44
N VAL A 24 -7.55 10.96 5.75
CA VAL A 24 -7.04 9.78 6.46
C VAL A 24 -8.21 9.02 7.06
N PRO A 25 -8.48 7.77 6.65
CA PRO A 25 -9.46 6.94 7.31
C PRO A 25 -9.08 6.73 8.78
N ARG A 26 -10.09 6.62 9.64
CA ARG A 26 -9.85 6.10 11.00
C ARG A 26 -9.13 4.74 10.93
N PRO A 27 -8.24 4.44 11.90
CA PRO A 27 -7.61 3.12 11.99
C PRO A 27 -8.63 2.00 11.88
N ARG A 28 -8.30 0.96 11.10
CA ARG A 28 -9.22 -0.13 10.74
C ARG A 28 -8.48 -1.44 10.54
N HIS A 29 -9.10 -2.56 10.92
CA HIS A 29 -8.68 -3.91 10.56
C HIS A 29 -9.70 -4.57 9.61
N GLY A 30 -9.34 -5.72 9.02
CA GLY A 30 -10.25 -6.49 8.17
C GLY A 30 -10.65 -5.83 6.83
N HIS A 31 -9.97 -4.75 6.44
CA HIS A 31 -10.18 -4.11 5.14
C HIS A 31 -9.58 -4.97 4.01
N ARG A 32 -10.07 -4.76 2.78
CA ARG A 32 -9.45 -5.33 1.56
C ARG A 32 -8.72 -4.23 0.80
N ALA A 33 -7.55 -4.54 0.26
CA ALA A 33 -6.74 -3.58 -0.51
C ALA A 33 -6.28 -4.19 -1.83
N VAL A 34 -6.33 -3.40 -2.91
CA VAL A 34 -5.84 -3.78 -4.23
C VAL A 34 -5.08 -2.61 -4.87
N ALA A 35 -4.03 -2.94 -5.63
CA ALA A 35 -3.33 -1.98 -6.47
C ALA A 35 -3.83 -2.11 -7.92
N ILE A 36 -4.24 -1.00 -8.53
CA ILE A 36 -4.68 -0.92 -9.93
C ILE A 36 -3.98 0.26 -10.58
N LYS A 37 -3.05 0.00 -11.51
CA LYS A 37 -2.19 1.04 -12.12
C LYS A 37 -1.51 1.89 -11.04
N GLU A 38 -1.58 3.22 -11.11
CA GLU A 38 -1.05 4.13 -10.09
C GLU A 38 -2.01 4.36 -8.91
N LEU A 39 -2.98 3.47 -8.66
CA LEU A 39 -3.96 3.61 -7.58
C LEU A 39 -3.84 2.49 -6.55
N MET A 40 -3.93 2.88 -5.28
CA MET A 40 -4.19 2.00 -4.16
C MET A 40 -5.65 2.18 -3.72
N VAL A 41 -6.43 1.10 -3.82
CA VAL A 41 -7.86 1.09 -3.48
C VAL A 41 -8.06 0.25 -2.22
N VAL A 42 -8.71 0.82 -1.21
CA VAL A 42 -8.99 0.19 0.09
C VAL A 42 -10.48 0.25 0.37
N PHE A 43 -11.10 -0.91 0.62
CA PHE A 43 -12.54 -1.01 0.89
C PHE A 43 -12.83 -1.62 2.26
N GLY A 44 -13.74 -0.96 2.97
CA GLY A 44 -14.33 -1.38 4.23
C GLY A 44 -13.35 -1.47 5.40
N GLY A 45 -13.58 -2.48 6.26
CA GLY A 45 -12.88 -2.66 7.53
C GLY A 45 -13.40 -1.75 8.62
N GLY A 46 -12.89 -1.87 9.83
CA GLY A 46 -13.20 -0.95 10.94
C GLY A 46 -12.71 -1.46 12.28
N ASN A 47 -12.86 -0.65 13.32
CA ASN A 47 -12.50 -1.02 14.69
C ASN A 47 -13.73 -1.12 15.61
N GLU A 48 -14.83 -0.44 15.27
CA GLU A 48 -16.10 -0.40 16.03
C GLU A 48 -17.25 -0.80 15.09
N GLY A 49 -17.12 -1.98 14.47
CA GLY A 49 -17.98 -2.43 13.37
C GLY A 49 -17.33 -2.25 12.00
N ILE A 50 -17.87 -2.94 11.00
CA ILE A 50 -17.37 -2.92 9.62
C ILE A 50 -18.09 -1.81 8.87
N VAL A 51 -17.32 -0.89 8.28
CA VAL A 51 -17.87 0.14 7.38
C VAL A 51 -17.82 -0.33 5.93
N ASP A 52 -18.62 0.28 5.04
CA ASP A 52 -18.59 0.06 3.58
C ASP A 52 -17.86 1.17 2.81
N GLU A 53 -16.98 1.90 3.49
CA GLU A 53 -16.26 3.03 2.89
C GLU A 53 -15.21 2.59 1.87
N LEU A 54 -15.10 3.35 0.78
CA LEU A 54 -14.06 3.22 -0.23
C LEU A 54 -13.04 4.36 -0.10
N HIS A 55 -11.76 4.01 -0.03
CA HIS A 55 -10.63 4.95 -0.06
C HIS A 55 -9.76 4.67 -1.28
N VAL A 56 -9.37 5.72 -2.00
CA VAL A 56 -8.53 5.64 -3.21
C VAL A 56 -7.39 6.63 -3.10
N TYR A 57 -6.16 6.16 -3.28
CA TYR A 57 -4.94 6.95 -3.22
C TYR A 57 -4.10 6.78 -4.47
N ASN A 58 -3.38 7.82 -4.87
CA ASN A 58 -2.32 7.70 -5.88
C ASN A 58 -1.07 7.07 -5.24
N THR A 59 -0.41 6.14 -5.95
CA THR A 59 0.81 5.42 -5.51
C THR A 59 2.09 6.11 -5.95
#